data_AF-A0A2W6TUC4-F1
#
_entry.id   AF-A0A2W6TUC4-F1
#
_cell.length_a   1.000
_cell.length_b   1.000
_cell.length_c   1.000
_cell.angle_alpha   90.00
_cell.angle_beta   90.00
_cell.angle_gamma   90.00
#
_symmetry.space_group_name_H-M   'P 1'
#
loop_
_entity.id
_entity.type
_entity.pdbx_description
1 polymer ?
#
loop_
_entity_poly.entity_id
_entity_poly.type
_entity_poly.pdbx_seq_one_letter_code
_entity_poly.pdbx_strand_id
1 'polypeptide(L)'
;MDAGLQRRVEALLQEADITPGGDRPQDLDILDPRFYARVLADGSLGLGESYMEGWWQAHSLDGLLTHLLDARLDERVHGSGEVWDALKAKLFNLQSGQGSYEVGKRHYDLGNDLYRAMLGKRLV
;
A
#
# COMPACT_ATOMS: atom_id res chain seq x y z
N MET A 1 -19.76 -9.27 8.26
CA MET A 1 -18.42 -9.58 7.74
C MET A 1 -18.55 -10.73 6.77
N ASP A 2 -18.05 -10.58 5.55
CA ASP A 2 -18.11 -11.65 4.54
C ASP A 2 -16.92 -12.60 4.73
N ALA A 3 -17.18 -13.76 5.34
CA ALA A 3 -16.17 -14.77 5.61
C ALA A 3 -15.53 -15.36 4.33
N GLY A 4 -16.10 -15.11 3.14
CA GLY A 4 -15.50 -15.48 1.86
C GLY A 4 -14.34 -14.56 1.48
N LEU A 5 -14.54 -13.24 1.61
CA LEU A 5 -13.52 -12.23 1.31
C LEU A 5 -12.31 -12.36 2.25
N GLN A 6 -12.57 -12.52 3.54
CA GLN A 6 -11.52 -12.69 4.55
C GLN A 6 -10.60 -13.87 4.21
N ARG A 7 -11.18 -15.08 4.03
CA ARG A 7 -10.39 -16.28 3.72
C ARG A 7 -9.55 -16.14 2.44
N ARG A 8 -10.06 -15.41 1.45
CA ARG A 8 -9.35 -15.22 0.19
C ARG A 8 -8.15 -14.29 0.34
N VAL A 9 -8.28 -13.21 1.10
CA VAL A 9 -7.16 -12.32 1.42
C VAL A 9 -6.15 -13.03 2.32
N GLU A 10 -6.59 -13.74 3.35
CA GLU A 10 -5.71 -14.50 4.23
C GLU A 10 -4.91 -15.56 3.47
N ALA A 11 -5.53 -16.27 2.51
CA ALA A 11 -4.82 -17.23 1.67
C ALA A 11 -3.74 -16.55 0.80
N LEU A 12 -4.03 -15.38 0.24
CA LEU A 12 -3.04 -14.59 -0.52
C LEU A 12 -1.89 -14.13 0.38
N LEU A 13 -2.18 -13.65 1.58
CA LEU A 13 -1.15 -13.26 2.55
C LEU A 13 -0.30 -14.47 2.97
N GLN A 14 -0.90 -15.64 3.16
CA GLN A 14 -0.18 -16.87 3.46
C GLN A 14 0.76 -17.32 2.33
N GLU A 15 0.38 -17.11 1.06
CA GLU A 15 1.29 -17.34 -0.08
C GLU A 15 2.55 -16.46 0.01
N ALA A 16 2.44 -15.28 0.63
CA ALA A 16 3.55 -14.39 0.90
C ALA A 16 4.26 -14.62 2.26
N ASP A 17 3.95 -15.73 2.95
CA ASP A 17 4.44 -16.01 4.30
C ASP A 17 4.08 -14.92 5.33
N ILE A 18 2.89 -14.32 5.19
CA ILE A 18 2.37 -13.30 6.10
C ILE A 18 1.13 -13.84 6.83
N THR A 19 1.14 -13.72 8.15
CA THR A 19 0.06 -14.18 9.03
C THR A 19 -0.63 -12.98 9.68
N PRO A 20 -1.93 -12.75 9.42
CA PRO A 20 -2.69 -11.73 10.14
C PRO A 20 -2.75 -12.01 11.64
N GLY A 21 -2.39 -11.02 12.47
CA GLY A 21 -2.31 -11.16 13.93
C GLY A 21 -1.13 -12.03 14.40
N GLY A 22 -0.14 -12.27 13.55
CA GLY A 22 1.10 -12.93 13.93
C GLY A 22 2.09 -11.97 14.61
N ASP A 23 3.08 -12.55 15.29
CA ASP A 23 4.10 -11.80 16.05
C ASP A 23 5.42 -11.62 15.27
N ARG A 24 5.51 -12.10 14.02
CA ARG A 24 6.75 -11.96 13.23
C ARG A 24 6.84 -10.55 12.62
N PRO A 25 8.05 -10.06 12.31
CA PRO A 25 8.22 -8.71 11.74
C PRO A 25 7.40 -8.44 10.47
N GLN A 26 7.26 -9.44 9.59
CA GLN A 26 6.49 -9.32 8.35
C GLN A 26 4.98 -9.49 8.53
N ASP A 27 4.53 -9.92 9.72
CA ASP A 27 3.12 -10.11 10.02
C ASP A 27 2.43 -8.74 10.23
N LEU A 28 1.10 -8.72 10.04
CA LEU A 28 0.29 -7.50 10.12
C LEU A 28 -0.94 -7.71 10.98
N ASP A 29 -1.38 -6.67 11.67
CA ASP A 29 -2.62 -6.66 12.44
C ASP A 29 -3.72 -5.96 11.65
N ILE A 30 -4.85 -6.63 11.49
CA ILE A 30 -6.03 -6.05 10.85
C ILE A 30 -6.91 -5.46 11.95
N LEU A 31 -7.01 -4.13 11.97
CA LEU A 31 -7.75 -3.37 12.96
C LEU A 31 -9.20 -3.11 12.50
N ASP A 32 -9.43 -3.04 11.19
CA ASP A 32 -10.74 -2.82 10.59
C ASP A 32 -11.08 -3.87 9.51
N PRO A 33 -12.21 -4.58 9.61
CA PRO A 33 -12.59 -5.62 8.65
C PRO A 33 -12.96 -5.12 7.24
N ARG A 34 -13.16 -3.81 7.05
CA ARG A 34 -13.34 -3.22 5.72
C ARG A 34 -12.10 -3.38 4.83
N PHE A 35 -10.94 -3.62 5.45
CA PHE A 35 -9.69 -3.98 4.81
C PHE A 35 -9.85 -5.05 3.73
N TYR A 36 -10.53 -6.16 4.05
CA TYR A 36 -10.61 -7.32 3.14
C TYR A 36 -11.29 -7.00 1.82
N ALA A 37 -12.40 -6.26 1.87
CA ALA A 37 -13.12 -5.85 0.66
C ALA A 37 -12.30 -4.84 -0.16
N ARG A 38 -11.61 -3.91 0.52
CA ARG A 38 -10.80 -2.86 -0.09
C ARG A 38 -9.58 -3.43 -0.82
N VAL A 39 -8.85 -4.35 -0.19
CA VAL A 39 -7.67 -4.98 -0.80
C VAL A 39 -8.03 -5.83 -2.02
N LEU A 40 -9.17 -6.54 -1.98
CA LEU A 40 -9.62 -7.31 -3.14
C LEU A 40 -10.13 -6.44 -4.29
N ALA A 41 -10.72 -5.27 -3.98
CA ALA A 41 -11.24 -4.35 -5.00
C ALA A 41 -10.15 -3.49 -5.65
N ASP A 42 -9.25 -2.94 -4.83
CA ASP A 42 -8.29 -1.91 -5.25
C ASP A 42 -6.83 -2.41 -5.26
N GLY A 43 -6.59 -3.68 -4.91
CA GLY A 43 -5.27 -4.30 -4.94
C GLY A 43 -4.25 -3.59 -4.04
N SER A 44 -3.07 -3.31 -4.59
CA SER A 44 -1.97 -2.64 -3.89
C SER A 44 -2.30 -1.21 -3.44
N LEU A 45 -3.18 -0.50 -4.18
CA LEU A 45 -3.65 0.82 -3.76
C LEU A 45 -4.56 0.71 -2.54
N GLY A 46 -5.47 -0.27 -2.54
CA GLY A 46 -6.34 -0.56 -1.41
C GLY A 46 -5.53 -0.92 -0.16
N LEU A 47 -4.44 -1.67 -0.32
CA LEU A 47 -3.49 -1.98 0.75
C LEU A 47 -2.84 -0.71 1.33
N GLY A 48 -2.31 0.17 0.48
CA GLY A 48 -1.63 1.40 0.92
C GLY A 48 -2.56 2.46 1.50
N GLU A 49 -3.72 2.71 0.87
CA GLU A 49 -4.70 3.68 1.36
C GLU A 49 -5.27 3.24 2.71
N SER A 50 -5.61 1.96 2.87
CA SER A 50 -6.11 1.44 4.14
C SER A 50 -5.06 1.46 5.27
N TYR A 51 -3.76 1.42 4.94
CA TYR A 51 -2.68 1.67 5.91
C TYR A 51 -2.68 3.12 6.38
N MET A 52 -2.78 4.08 5.46
CA MET A 52 -2.87 5.49 5.80
C MET A 52 -4.13 5.82 6.62
N GLU A 53 -5.23 5.09 6.39
CA GLU A 53 -6.48 5.20 7.14
C GLU A 53 -6.44 4.46 8.50
N GLY A 54 -5.37 3.73 8.82
CA GLY A 54 -5.20 3.00 10.08
C GLY A 54 -6.07 1.74 10.20
N TRP A 55 -6.50 1.15 9.09
CA TRP A 55 -7.32 -0.07 9.10
C TRP A 55 -6.49 -1.32 9.39
N TRP A 56 -5.18 -1.24 9.23
CA TRP A 56 -4.24 -2.28 9.57
C TRP A 56 -2.89 -1.65 9.88
N GLN A 57 -2.03 -2.40 10.59
CA GLN A 57 -0.68 -2.00 10.95
C GLN A 57 0.29 -3.15 10.73
N ALA A 58 1.56 -2.85 10.53
CA ALA A 58 2.64 -3.83 10.40
C ALA A 58 3.64 -3.68 11.54
N HIS A 59 4.23 -4.79 11.98
CA HIS A 59 5.37 -4.75 12.91
C HIS A 59 6.60 -4.15 12.23
N SER A 60 6.87 -4.56 10.98
CA SER A 60 7.88 -3.99 10.09
C SER A 60 7.27 -3.86 8.70
N LEU A 61 7.04 -2.60 8.28
CA LEU A 61 6.46 -2.30 6.98
C LEU A 61 7.39 -2.71 5.83
N ASP A 62 8.70 -2.53 6.02
CA ASP A 62 9.73 -2.94 5.07
C ASP A 62 9.83 -4.47 4.94
N GLY A 63 9.74 -5.21 6.05
CA GLY A 63 9.71 -6.67 6.03
C GLY A 63 8.48 -7.20 5.30
N LEU A 64 7.30 -6.68 5.64
CA LEU A 64 6.05 -7.04 4.97
C LEU A 64 6.10 -6.78 3.46
N LEU A 65 6.55 -5.60 3.05
CA LEU A 65 6.62 -5.25 1.62
C LEU A 65 7.63 -6.12 0.87
N THR A 66 8.75 -6.48 1.50
CA THR A 66 9.75 -7.39 0.92
C THR A 66 9.11 -8.76 0.62
N HIS A 67 8.39 -9.33 1.59
CA HIS A 67 7.70 -10.61 1.43
C HIS A 67 6.59 -10.57 0.36
N LEU A 68 5.79 -9.50 0.32
CA LEU A 68 4.74 -9.33 -0.70
C LEU A 68 5.30 -9.25 -2.13
N LEU A 69 6.41 -8.53 -2.29
CA LEU A 69 7.08 -8.37 -3.58
C LEU A 69 7.77 -9.67 -4.02
N ASP A 70 8.42 -10.39 -3.10
CA ASP A 70 9.08 -11.67 -3.40
C ASP A 70 8.06 -12.75 -3.79
N ALA A 71 6.88 -12.74 -3.16
CA ALA A 71 5.77 -13.61 -3.50
C ALA A 71 5.07 -13.27 -4.83
N ARG A 72 5.43 -12.15 -5.47
CA ARG A 72 4.78 -11.60 -6.68
C ARG A 72 3.27 -11.58 -6.56
N LEU A 73 2.78 -11.24 -5.36
CA LEU A 73 1.35 -11.23 -5.07
C LEU A 73 0.62 -10.19 -5.95
N ASP A 74 1.34 -9.15 -6.36
CA ASP A 74 1.00 -8.13 -7.35
C ASP A 74 0.82 -8.66 -8.79
N GLU A 75 1.11 -9.93 -9.07
CA GLU A 75 0.80 -10.56 -10.36
C GLU A 75 -0.37 -11.54 -10.28
N ARG A 76 -0.71 -11.98 -9.06
CA ARG A 76 -1.62 -13.12 -8.84
C ARG A 76 -2.99 -12.72 -8.31
N VAL A 77 -3.09 -11.58 -7.63
CA VAL A 77 -4.38 -10.91 -7.39
C VAL A 77 -5.00 -10.42 -8.73
N HIS A 78 -4.16 -10.31 -9.77
CA HIS A 78 -4.43 -9.66 -11.04
C HIS A 78 -4.90 -10.61 -12.15
N GLY A 79 -6.04 -11.28 -11.93
CA GLY A 79 -6.76 -11.99 -13.00
C GLY A 79 -7.33 -11.08 -14.11
N SER A 80 -7.10 -9.76 -14.07
CA SER A 80 -7.62 -8.78 -15.01
C SER A 80 -6.57 -7.71 -15.31
N GLY A 81 -5.81 -7.91 -16.40
CA GLY A 81 -4.80 -6.96 -16.88
C GLY A 81 -5.32 -5.52 -17.09
N GLU A 82 -6.64 -5.36 -17.25
CA GLU A 82 -7.34 -4.08 -17.31
C GLU A 82 -7.18 -3.23 -16.03
N VAL A 83 -7.06 -3.86 -14.85
CA VAL A 83 -6.89 -3.13 -13.58
C VAL A 83 -5.49 -2.53 -13.48
N TRP A 84 -4.47 -3.20 -14.02
CA TRP A 84 -3.10 -2.67 -14.05
C TRP A 84 -2.96 -1.52 -15.05
N ASP A 85 -3.60 -1.62 -16.21
CA ASP A 85 -3.63 -0.52 -17.17
C ASP A 85 -4.45 0.67 -16.65
N ALA A 86 -5.57 0.42 -15.96
CA ALA A 86 -6.34 1.45 -15.29
C ALA A 86 -5.59 2.08 -14.09
N LEU A 87 -4.81 1.30 -13.35
CA LEU A 87 -4.02 1.77 -12.20
C LEU A 87 -2.78 2.54 -12.66
N LYS A 88 -2.06 2.04 -13.67
CA LYS A 88 -1.02 2.81 -14.37
C LYS A 88 -1.62 4.07 -14.94
N ALA A 89 -2.74 3.98 -15.67
CA ALA A 89 -3.41 5.16 -16.18
C ALA A 89 -3.78 6.10 -15.04
N LYS A 90 -4.29 5.65 -13.89
CA LYS A 90 -4.61 6.52 -12.76
C LYS A 90 -3.36 7.11 -12.09
N LEU A 91 -2.29 6.34 -11.88
CA LEU A 91 -1.01 6.85 -11.33
C LEU A 91 -0.34 7.83 -12.29
N PHE A 92 -0.26 7.51 -13.57
CA PHE A 92 0.29 8.37 -14.61
C PHE A 92 -0.64 9.56 -14.93
N ASN A 93 -1.96 9.42 -14.80
CA ASN A 93 -2.95 10.50 -14.97
C ASN A 93 -2.96 11.43 -13.76
N LEU A 94 -2.75 10.90 -12.55
CA LEU A 94 -2.42 11.70 -11.35
C LEU A 94 -1.06 12.41 -11.51
N GLN A 95 -0.12 11.86 -12.29
CA GLN A 95 1.08 12.60 -12.75
C GLN A 95 0.80 13.60 -13.89
N SER A 96 -0.25 13.42 -14.71
CA SER A 96 -0.44 14.18 -15.96
C SER A 96 -1.48 15.30 -15.92
N GLY A 97 -2.08 15.62 -14.78
CA GLY A 97 -2.55 16.99 -14.55
C GLY A 97 -4.04 17.22 -14.38
N GLN A 98 -4.53 17.01 -13.16
CA GLN A 98 -5.62 17.83 -12.61
C GLN A 98 -5.26 18.26 -11.18
N GLY A 99 -4.57 19.38 -11.08
CA GLY A 99 -4.14 20.02 -9.83
C GLY A 99 -2.85 20.84 -9.95
N SER A 100 -2.13 20.71 -11.08
CA SER A 100 -0.80 21.27 -11.32
C SER A 100 -0.76 22.78 -11.63
N TYR A 101 -1.75 23.57 -11.22
CA TYR A 101 -1.63 25.04 -11.34
C TYR A 101 -2.24 25.86 -10.20
N GLU A 102 -3.12 25.31 -9.35
CA GLU A 102 -3.72 26.08 -8.24
C GLU A 102 -3.38 25.59 -6.82
N VAL A 103 -2.64 24.48 -6.69
CA VAL A 103 -2.09 24.03 -5.39
C VAL A 103 -0.56 24.00 -5.41
N GLY A 104 0.06 24.81 -6.27
CA GLY A 104 1.51 25.01 -6.33
C GLY A 104 2.09 25.87 -5.20
N LYS A 105 1.31 26.21 -4.16
CA LYS A 105 1.73 27.14 -3.11
C LYS A 105 1.51 26.66 -1.67
N ARG A 106 1.15 25.39 -1.46
CA ARG A 106 0.95 24.84 -0.10
C ARG A 106 1.56 23.45 0.15
N HIS A 107 2.38 22.92 -0.77
CA HIS A 107 2.78 21.50 -0.76
C HIS A 107 4.28 21.15 -0.70
N TYR A 108 5.19 22.09 -0.38
CA TYR A 108 6.59 21.74 -0.05
C TYR A 108 7.22 22.70 0.97
N ASP A 109 6.42 23.21 1.93
CA ASP A 109 6.98 23.90 3.10
C ASP A 109 7.37 22.92 4.24
N LEU A 110 7.43 21.63 3.90
CA LEU A 110 8.32 20.65 4.52
C LEU A 110 9.75 20.75 3.91
N GLY A 111 10.08 21.93 3.38
CA GLY A 111 11.25 22.22 2.55
C GLY A 111 12.49 22.38 3.41
N ASN A 112 13.57 21.72 3.01
CA ASN A 112 14.88 21.67 3.67
C ASN A 112 14.97 21.05 5.08
N ASP A 113 14.06 21.29 6.02
CA ASP A 113 14.27 20.78 7.39
C ASP A 113 14.03 19.26 7.50
N LEU A 114 12.96 18.75 6.86
CA LEU A 114 12.77 17.30 6.72
C LEU A 114 13.93 16.68 5.93
N TYR A 115 14.30 17.28 4.80
CA TYR A 115 15.36 16.77 3.95
C TYR A 115 16.73 16.80 4.64
N ARG A 116 17.02 17.81 5.44
CA ARG A 116 18.26 17.90 6.24
C ARG A 116 18.28 16.87 7.36
N ALA A 117 17.13 16.58 7.97
CA ALA A 117 17.01 15.50 8.95
C ALA A 117 17.15 14.11 8.31
N MET A 118 16.60 13.92 7.11
CA MET A 118 16.59 12.63 6.40
C MET A 118 17.90 12.34 5.64
N LEU A 119 18.45 13.31 4.92
CA LEU A 119 19.62 13.17 4.03
C LEU A 119 20.92 13.72 4.67
N GLY A 120 20.82 14.30 5.87
CA GLY A 120 21.95 14.92 6.56
C GLY A 120 22.47 16.20 5.88
N LYS A 121 23.65 16.66 6.33
CA LYS A 121 24.22 17.98 5.96
C LYS A 121 24.53 18.14 4.47
N ARG A 122 24.70 17.04 3.72
CA ARG A 122 25.11 17.07 2.31
C ARG A 122 23.94 16.92 1.33
N LEU A 123 22.73 16.66 1.82
CA LEU A 123 21.52 16.48 1.00
C LEU A 123 21.72 15.44 -0.13
N VAL A 124 22.53 14.41 0.12
CA VAL A 124 22.83 13.29 -0.80
C VAL A 124 22.61 11.97 -0.09
#